data_AF-A0A3B1C6M6-F1
#
_entry.id   AF-A0A3B1C6M6-F1
#
_cell.length_a   1.000
_cell.length_b   1.000
_cell.length_c   1.000
_cell.angle_alpha   90.00
_cell.angle_beta   90.00
_cell.angle_gamma   90.00
#
_symmetry.space_group_name_H-M   'P 1'
#
loop_
_entity.id
_entity.type
_entity.pdbx_description
1 polymer ?
#
loop_
_entity_poly.entity_id
_entity_poly.type
_entity_poly.pdbx_seq_one_letter_code
_entity_poly.pdbx_strand_id
1 'polypeptide(L)'
;MPYITKRIFSLVFIVSLFFFAAACSEDTPVTPEQNSTLNSTSSANYSSPLLFKGSKNSSSGKVYEVLPGPAVINTAMNPTPFSDNIQMTDGKYELVVQDNVDVDSPNSTDAVSSVNIEFTANNGRKFKIDKINIIHKPDGMGDHTFYGGVGLNKMMHGNTGIGTGLMPKMLAYITLWGVVDLKDANTGEVVAANRIVHIMTASNVRNENMGLIPEVDTDKSDHDTWRAQTHVILIPQDKDGNPSPIPGTDHGFIHMMWENVELTNANRDWKKVFEILPGPAVVNPAMSPTPFSNKVAFGTGSYTLDVLDKTDKDSESSEDAVQNVNIKYQRPNGDLFVIDNIKIIHKAEGTGDHSFFGGVGIDKEMHGNTGIGTGLMPKM
;
A
#
# COMPACT_ATOMS: atom_id res chain seq x y z
N MET A 1 -0.64 -55.87 -28.30
CA MET A 1 -1.12 -55.86 -29.71
C MET A 1 -0.79 -54.52 -30.32
N PRO A 2 0.05 -54.49 -31.38
CA PRO A 2 0.41 -53.27 -32.09
C PRO A 2 -0.58 -53.00 -33.23
N TYR A 3 -0.75 -51.74 -33.63
CA TYR A 3 -1.18 -51.43 -34.99
C TYR A 3 -0.33 -50.33 -35.60
N ILE A 4 0.22 -50.70 -36.75
CA ILE A 4 1.05 -49.97 -37.69
C ILE A 4 0.13 -49.23 -38.66
N THR A 5 0.46 -48.00 -39.06
CA THR A 5 0.27 -47.58 -40.46
C THR A 5 1.17 -46.40 -40.85
N LYS A 6 2.09 -46.69 -41.79
CA LYS A 6 2.82 -45.75 -42.66
C LYS A 6 1.97 -45.38 -43.89
N ARG A 7 2.18 -44.17 -44.42
CA ARG A 7 2.14 -43.71 -45.85
C ARG A 7 2.83 -42.34 -45.83
N ILE A 8 3.92 -41.96 -46.51
CA ILE A 8 4.57 -42.15 -47.83
C ILE A 8 3.75 -41.65 -49.04
N PHE A 9 4.43 -40.81 -49.85
CA PHE A 9 4.20 -40.25 -51.19
C PHE A 9 3.62 -38.82 -51.22
N SER A 10 4.14 -37.83 -51.98
CA SER A 10 5.13 -37.78 -53.06
C SER A 10 5.73 -36.37 -53.19
N LEU A 11 6.98 -36.31 -53.65
CA LEU A 11 7.63 -35.17 -54.29
C LEU A 11 6.87 -34.75 -55.57
N VAL A 12 6.72 -33.46 -55.82
CA VAL A 12 6.67 -32.90 -57.18
C VAL A 12 7.63 -31.71 -57.26
N PHE A 13 8.59 -31.87 -58.16
CA PHE A 13 9.58 -30.90 -58.61
C PHE A 13 8.93 -30.05 -59.72
N ILE A 14 8.93 -28.73 -59.62
CA ILE A 14 8.76 -27.84 -60.77
C ILE A 14 9.89 -26.81 -60.75
N VAL A 15 10.72 -26.91 -61.77
CA VAL A 15 11.76 -25.96 -62.19
C VAL A 15 11.12 -25.03 -63.23
N SER A 16 11.27 -23.71 -63.05
CA SER A 16 11.19 -22.69 -64.11
C SER A 16 11.96 -21.47 -63.62
N LEU A 17 13.22 -21.32 -64.02
CA LEU A 17 13.76 -20.58 -65.16
C LEU A 17 13.75 -19.04 -65.01
N PHE A 18 14.96 -18.50 -65.10
CA PHE A 18 15.37 -17.11 -65.04
C PHE A 18 14.64 -16.19 -66.03
N PHE A 19 14.29 -14.99 -65.57
CA PHE A 19 14.35 -13.78 -66.39
C PHE A 19 15.09 -12.68 -65.62
N PHE A 20 16.21 -12.26 -66.19
CA PHE A 20 16.85 -10.98 -65.90
C PHE A 20 15.95 -9.85 -66.40
N ALA A 21 15.57 -8.94 -65.52
CA ALA A 21 15.17 -7.60 -65.88
C ALA A 21 15.96 -6.63 -65.00
N ALA A 22 16.88 -5.90 -65.64
CA ALA A 22 17.46 -4.71 -65.07
C ALA A 22 16.34 -3.69 -64.84
N ALA A 23 16.15 -3.29 -63.59
CA ALA A 23 15.36 -2.13 -63.24
C ALA A 23 16.31 -1.13 -62.58
N CYS A 24 16.36 0.05 -63.17
CA CYS A 24 17.19 1.18 -62.82
C CYS A 24 17.07 1.56 -61.34
N SER A 25 18.18 2.05 -60.77
CA SER A 25 18.16 2.87 -59.57
C SER A 25 17.31 4.11 -59.86
N GLU A 26 16.07 4.11 -59.41
CA GLU A 26 15.38 5.35 -59.14
C GLU A 26 15.79 5.76 -57.72
N ASP A 27 16.70 6.74 -57.66
CA ASP A 27 16.88 7.58 -56.50
C ASP A 27 15.50 8.05 -56.07
N THR A 28 14.96 7.39 -55.05
CA THR A 28 13.77 7.87 -54.37
C THR A 28 14.18 9.23 -53.83
N PRO A 29 13.48 10.33 -54.17
CA PRO A 29 13.80 11.61 -53.56
C PRO A 29 13.67 11.38 -52.05
N VAL A 30 14.79 11.57 -51.34
CA VAL A 30 14.79 11.64 -49.89
C VAL A 30 13.83 12.78 -49.56
N THR A 31 12.59 12.42 -49.23
CA THR A 31 11.66 13.36 -48.62
C THR A 31 12.43 13.94 -47.44
N PRO A 32 12.65 15.26 -47.37
CA PRO A 32 13.31 15.84 -46.22
C PRO A 32 12.58 15.32 -44.98
N GLU A 33 13.29 14.68 -44.04
CA GLU A 33 12.75 14.36 -42.72
C GLU A 33 12.13 15.66 -42.23
N GLN A 34 10.80 15.73 -42.29
CA GLN A 34 10.07 16.91 -41.89
C GLN A 34 10.16 16.87 -40.38
N ASN A 35 11.16 17.55 -39.81
CA ASN A 35 11.33 17.73 -38.36
C ASN A 35 10.02 18.26 -37.80
N SER A 36 9.13 17.36 -37.42
CA SER A 36 7.83 17.73 -36.89
C SER A 36 8.09 18.08 -35.45
N THR A 37 8.09 19.37 -35.15
CA THR A 37 8.04 19.81 -33.76
C THR A 37 6.74 19.31 -33.15
N LEU A 38 6.85 18.42 -32.17
CA LEU A 38 5.74 17.84 -31.43
C LEU A 38 5.68 18.50 -30.05
N ASN A 39 4.48 18.90 -29.66
CA ASN A 39 4.18 19.36 -28.30
C ASN A 39 3.21 18.39 -27.67
N SER A 40 3.46 18.02 -26.42
CA SER A 40 2.52 17.20 -25.65
C SER A 40 2.39 17.72 -24.23
N THR A 41 1.16 17.68 -23.74
CA THR A 41 0.79 18.07 -22.38
C THR A 41 0.15 16.88 -21.69
N SER A 42 0.62 16.57 -20.49
CA SER A 42 0.02 15.58 -19.61
C SER A 42 -0.24 16.18 -18.24
N SER A 43 -1.41 15.87 -17.65
CA SER A 43 -1.73 16.34 -16.31
C SER A 43 -2.70 15.42 -15.58
N ALA A 44 -2.63 15.44 -14.25
CA ALA A 44 -3.62 14.84 -13.38
C ALA A 44 -3.67 15.58 -12.04
N ASN A 45 -4.86 15.66 -11.42
CA ASN A 45 -5.01 16.26 -10.10
C ASN A 45 -5.79 15.34 -9.16
N TYR A 46 -5.13 15.00 -8.07
CA TYR A 46 -5.45 13.97 -7.12
C TYR A 46 -5.12 14.44 -5.69
N SER A 47 -5.31 15.74 -5.43
CA SER A 47 -4.90 16.41 -4.20
C SER A 47 -5.77 16.07 -2.98
N SER A 48 -6.97 15.53 -3.19
CA SER A 48 -7.84 15.08 -2.10
C SER A 48 -7.28 13.83 -1.42
N PRO A 49 -7.15 13.82 -0.07
CA PRO A 49 -6.74 12.66 0.71
C PRO A 49 -7.58 11.43 0.41
N LEU A 50 -6.92 10.30 0.18
CA LEU A 50 -7.56 8.99 0.15
C LEU A 50 -7.77 8.52 1.59
N LEU A 51 -9.02 8.42 2.02
CA LEU A 51 -9.43 7.96 3.34
C LEU A 51 -10.24 6.68 3.19
N PHE A 52 -9.83 5.63 3.88
CA PHE A 52 -10.54 4.36 3.92
C PHE A 52 -11.48 4.34 5.12
N LYS A 53 -12.77 4.14 4.87
CA LYS A 53 -13.78 4.07 5.93
C LYS A 53 -14.15 2.65 6.31
N GLY A 54 -13.55 1.66 5.66
CA GLY A 54 -13.79 0.27 6.00
C GLY A 54 -12.55 -0.60 5.85
N SER A 55 -12.57 -1.73 6.55
CA SER A 55 -11.57 -2.76 6.45
C SER A 55 -12.20 -4.13 6.73
N LYS A 56 -11.69 -5.17 6.10
CA LYS A 56 -12.11 -6.56 6.34
C LYS A 56 -10.95 -7.52 6.11
N ASN A 57 -11.07 -8.73 6.65
CA ASN A 57 -10.08 -9.77 6.39
C ASN A 57 -10.03 -10.11 4.89
N SER A 58 -8.85 -10.47 4.39
CA SER A 58 -8.67 -11.01 3.05
C SER A 58 -8.69 -12.53 3.05
N SER A 59 -8.73 -13.13 1.86
CA SER A 59 -8.62 -14.59 1.68
C SER A 59 -7.19 -15.12 1.80
N SER A 60 -6.17 -14.25 1.70
CA SER A 60 -4.75 -14.60 1.78
C SER A 60 -4.11 -14.24 3.13
N GLY A 61 -4.79 -13.41 3.93
CA GLY A 61 -4.37 -12.98 5.25
C GLY A 61 -4.47 -14.07 6.30
N LYS A 62 -3.45 -14.17 7.15
CA LYS A 62 -3.46 -15.04 8.34
C LYS A 62 -3.98 -14.25 9.55
N VAL A 63 -4.43 -14.98 10.55
CA VAL A 63 -4.94 -14.43 11.82
C VAL A 63 -4.08 -14.94 12.97
N TYR A 64 -3.78 -14.04 13.90
CA TYR A 64 -2.98 -14.34 15.07
C TYR A 64 -3.63 -13.76 16.32
N GLU A 65 -3.47 -14.45 17.43
CA GLU A 65 -3.59 -13.85 18.75
C GLU A 65 -2.20 -13.48 19.25
N VAL A 66 -2.06 -12.26 19.77
CA VAL A 66 -0.87 -11.82 20.49
C VAL A 66 -1.03 -12.23 21.95
N LEU A 67 -0.15 -13.10 22.40
CA LEU A 67 -0.12 -13.65 23.74
C LEU A 67 0.73 -12.79 24.69
N PRO A 68 0.59 -12.99 26.01
CA PRO A 68 1.44 -12.32 27.00
C PRO A 68 2.92 -12.55 26.74
N GLY A 69 3.69 -11.48 26.82
CA GLY A 69 5.14 -11.53 26.77
C GLY A 69 5.77 -10.18 27.13
N PRO A 70 7.11 -10.11 27.13
CA PRO A 70 7.80 -8.83 27.23
C PRO A 70 7.41 -7.94 26.05
N ALA A 71 7.15 -6.66 26.31
CA ALA A 71 6.94 -5.70 25.23
C ALA A 71 8.22 -5.59 24.38
N VAL A 72 8.10 -5.60 23.06
CA VAL A 72 9.27 -5.66 22.17
C VAL A 72 10.16 -4.43 22.30
N ILE A 73 9.54 -3.25 22.45
CA ILE A 73 10.26 -1.98 22.61
C ILE A 73 10.80 -1.79 24.03
N ASN A 74 10.07 -2.25 25.05
CA ASN A 74 10.48 -2.15 26.45
C ASN A 74 10.31 -3.49 27.15
N THR A 75 11.33 -4.35 27.04
CA THR A 75 11.29 -5.73 27.53
C THR A 75 11.16 -5.86 29.04
N ALA A 76 11.44 -4.80 29.80
CA ALA A 76 11.21 -4.75 31.24
C ALA A 76 9.71 -4.73 31.59
N MET A 77 8.83 -4.30 30.68
CA MET A 77 7.39 -4.43 30.83
C MET A 77 6.95 -5.82 30.38
N ASN A 78 6.58 -6.66 31.34
CA ASN A 78 6.20 -8.05 31.13
C ASN A 78 5.28 -8.52 32.28
N PRO A 79 4.14 -9.18 32.02
CA PRO A 79 3.54 -9.41 30.71
C PRO A 79 2.82 -8.20 30.13
N THR A 80 2.78 -8.11 28.80
CA THR A 80 2.01 -7.09 28.06
C THR A 80 1.33 -7.69 26.83
N PRO A 81 0.30 -7.02 26.27
CA PRO A 81 -0.27 -7.37 24.98
C PRO A 81 0.57 -6.90 23.77
N PHE A 82 1.76 -6.32 23.97
CA PHE A 82 2.58 -5.71 22.90
C PHE A 82 3.84 -6.54 22.63
N SER A 83 3.68 -7.86 22.56
CA SER A 83 4.77 -8.82 22.47
C SER A 83 4.90 -9.44 21.07
N ASP A 84 6.01 -10.14 20.85
CA ASP A 84 6.22 -11.04 19.70
C ASP A 84 5.77 -12.47 19.96
N ASN A 85 5.23 -12.76 21.15
CA ASN A 85 4.61 -14.04 21.43
C ASN A 85 3.26 -14.09 20.72
N ILE A 86 3.21 -14.66 19.52
CA ILE A 86 1.99 -14.75 18.72
C ILE A 86 1.65 -16.20 18.43
N GLN A 87 0.36 -16.50 18.37
CA GLN A 87 -0.17 -17.81 18.01
C GLN A 87 -1.13 -17.65 16.84
N MET A 88 -0.89 -18.41 15.76
CA MET A 88 -1.82 -18.45 14.63
C MET A 88 -3.15 -19.07 15.05
N THR A 89 -4.25 -18.51 14.57
CA THR A 89 -5.61 -18.94 14.89
C THR A 89 -6.56 -18.64 13.73
N ASP A 90 -7.85 -18.88 13.93
CA ASP A 90 -8.92 -18.57 12.97
C ASP A 90 -9.72 -17.34 13.40
N GLY A 91 -10.10 -16.53 12.42
CA GLY A 91 -11.02 -15.43 12.63
C GLY A 91 -11.39 -14.72 11.34
N LYS A 92 -12.46 -13.94 11.39
CA LYS A 92 -12.91 -13.08 10.29
C LYS A 92 -13.35 -11.76 10.88
N TYR A 93 -13.22 -10.70 10.10
CA TYR A 93 -13.79 -9.44 10.50
C TYR A 93 -14.19 -8.56 9.33
N GLU A 94 -15.16 -7.71 9.58
CA GLU A 94 -15.53 -6.58 8.75
C GLU A 94 -15.87 -5.39 9.66
N LEU A 95 -15.36 -4.22 9.29
CA LEU A 95 -15.53 -2.98 10.03
C LEU A 95 -15.77 -1.83 9.04
N VAL A 96 -16.78 -1.00 9.32
CA VAL A 96 -17.02 0.26 8.62
C VAL A 96 -17.26 1.36 9.64
N VAL A 97 -16.56 2.49 9.48
CA VAL A 97 -16.58 3.62 10.40
C VAL A 97 -17.03 4.91 9.73
N GLN A 98 -17.40 5.88 10.55
CA GLN A 98 -17.62 7.26 10.19
C GLN A 98 -16.74 8.13 11.10
N ASP A 99 -15.90 8.92 10.47
CA ASP A 99 -15.13 10.00 11.06
C ASP A 99 -15.73 11.30 10.52
N ASN A 100 -16.43 12.01 11.40
CA ASN A 100 -17.16 13.24 11.17
C ASN A 100 -16.51 14.42 11.94
N VAL A 101 -15.81 14.13 13.04
CA VAL A 101 -15.19 15.13 13.92
C VAL A 101 -13.75 14.74 14.26
N ASP A 102 -12.79 15.40 13.61
CA ASP A 102 -11.35 15.06 13.67
C ASP A 102 -10.67 15.28 15.05
N VAL A 103 -11.39 15.83 16.02
CA VAL A 103 -10.89 16.21 17.34
C VAL A 103 -11.79 15.67 18.43
N ASP A 104 -11.19 15.43 19.60
CA ASP A 104 -11.95 14.97 20.76
C ASP A 104 -13.02 15.97 21.16
N SER A 105 -14.24 15.47 21.26
CA SER A 105 -15.39 16.24 21.67
C SER A 105 -16.42 15.29 22.27
N PRO A 106 -17.07 15.64 23.40
CA PRO A 106 -18.19 14.86 23.91
C PRO A 106 -19.39 14.88 22.95
N ASN A 107 -19.39 15.84 22.02
CA ASN A 107 -20.41 16.01 20.98
C ASN A 107 -19.95 15.45 19.62
N SER A 108 -18.86 14.67 19.57
CA SER A 108 -18.49 13.99 18.33
C SER A 108 -19.65 13.11 17.86
N THR A 109 -19.81 13.04 16.53
CA THR A 109 -20.79 12.20 15.85
C THR A 109 -20.13 11.05 15.12
N ASP A 110 -18.88 10.73 15.47
CA ASP A 110 -18.17 9.57 14.93
C ASP A 110 -18.88 8.28 15.33
N ALA A 111 -18.81 7.28 14.47
CA ALA A 111 -19.57 6.07 14.67
C ALA A 111 -18.94 4.85 14.02
N VAL A 112 -19.31 3.68 14.52
CA VAL A 112 -19.16 2.43 13.78
C VAL A 112 -20.46 2.16 13.04
N SER A 113 -20.42 2.18 11.70
CA SER A 113 -21.58 1.92 10.85
C SER A 113 -21.93 0.44 10.79
N SER A 114 -20.92 -0.42 10.71
CA SER A 114 -21.07 -1.87 10.79
C SER A 114 -19.82 -2.48 11.38
N VAL A 115 -20.01 -3.56 12.15
CA VAL A 115 -18.93 -4.35 12.70
C VAL A 115 -19.39 -5.79 12.87
N ASN A 116 -18.53 -6.71 12.47
CA ASN A 116 -18.68 -8.12 12.75
C ASN A 116 -17.28 -8.71 12.88
N ILE A 117 -16.86 -9.04 14.09
CA ILE A 117 -15.56 -9.62 14.39
C ILE A 117 -15.82 -10.96 15.07
N GLU A 118 -15.30 -12.05 14.52
CA GLU A 118 -15.35 -13.39 15.11
C GLU A 118 -13.96 -14.00 15.10
N PHE A 119 -13.52 -14.59 16.21
CA PHE A 119 -12.19 -15.21 16.31
C PHE A 119 -12.17 -16.34 17.33
N THR A 120 -11.18 -17.21 17.21
CA THR A 120 -10.88 -18.28 18.17
C THR A 120 -9.68 -17.86 19.03
N ALA A 121 -9.87 -17.77 20.34
CA ALA A 121 -8.76 -17.52 21.27
C ALA A 121 -7.92 -18.79 21.48
N ASN A 122 -6.74 -18.63 22.09
CA ASN A 122 -5.75 -19.66 22.35
C ASN A 122 -6.31 -20.83 23.19
N ASN A 123 -7.29 -20.56 24.03
CA ASN A 123 -8.01 -21.56 24.81
C ASN A 123 -9.09 -22.32 24.03
N GLY A 124 -9.20 -22.08 22.72
CA GLY A 124 -10.15 -22.72 21.80
C GLY A 124 -11.55 -22.12 21.82
N ARG A 125 -11.83 -21.13 22.69
CA ARG A 125 -13.14 -20.48 22.74
C ARG A 125 -13.31 -19.52 21.58
N LYS A 126 -14.53 -19.50 21.02
CA LYS A 126 -14.88 -18.59 19.93
C LYS A 126 -15.61 -17.37 20.47
N PHE A 127 -15.14 -16.19 20.11
CA PHE A 127 -15.70 -14.92 20.54
C PHE A 127 -16.25 -14.12 19.38
N LYS A 128 -17.18 -13.22 19.70
CA LYS A 128 -17.83 -12.31 18.75
C LYS A 128 -17.96 -10.90 19.31
N ILE A 129 -17.74 -9.91 18.44
CA ILE A 129 -18.07 -8.50 18.64
C ILE A 129 -18.90 -8.06 17.43
N ASP A 130 -20.15 -7.67 17.67
CA ASP A 130 -21.12 -7.26 16.63
C ASP A 130 -21.67 -5.84 16.85
N LYS A 131 -21.19 -5.16 17.89
CA LYS A 131 -21.50 -3.77 18.19
C LYS A 131 -20.34 -3.11 18.90
N ILE A 132 -20.03 -1.88 18.50
CA ILE A 132 -19.07 -1.00 19.16
C ILE A 132 -19.76 0.35 19.37
N ASN A 133 -19.77 0.83 20.60
CA ASN A 133 -20.16 2.20 20.91
C ASN A 133 -18.89 3.05 21.01
N ILE A 134 -18.74 4.09 20.20
CA ILE A 134 -17.55 4.94 20.23
C ILE A 134 -17.45 5.70 21.56
N ILE A 135 -16.23 5.84 22.07
CA ILE A 135 -15.94 6.67 23.24
C ILE A 135 -15.70 8.11 22.77
N HIS A 136 -16.62 9.00 23.11
CA HIS A 136 -16.49 10.44 22.88
C HIS A 136 -16.03 11.12 24.17
N LYS A 137 -14.78 11.57 24.22
CA LYS A 137 -14.21 12.25 25.38
C LYS A 137 -14.04 13.75 25.14
N PRO A 138 -14.00 14.59 26.19
CA PRO A 138 -13.64 16.00 26.06
C PRO A 138 -12.22 16.17 25.50
N ASP A 139 -12.01 17.26 24.76
CA ASP A 139 -10.66 17.65 24.34
C ASP A 139 -9.75 17.83 25.56
N GLY A 140 -8.49 17.38 25.43
CA GLY A 140 -7.49 17.42 26.49
C GLY A 140 -7.70 16.45 27.68
N MET A 141 -8.74 15.61 27.68
CA MET A 141 -8.94 14.58 28.72
C MET A 141 -8.18 13.29 28.40
N GLY A 142 -7.59 12.65 29.41
CA GLY A 142 -6.80 11.44 29.25
C GLY A 142 -5.34 11.73 28.90
N ASP A 143 -4.59 10.69 28.51
CA ASP A 143 -3.17 10.76 28.19
C ASP A 143 -2.87 11.08 26.71
N HIS A 144 -3.84 10.84 25.81
CA HIS A 144 -3.73 11.15 24.38
C HIS A 144 -5.08 11.41 23.71
N THR A 145 -5.07 11.89 22.47
CA THR A 145 -6.29 12.12 21.66
C THR A 145 -6.91 10.82 21.15
N PHE A 146 -8.25 10.75 21.10
CA PHE A 146 -8.99 9.67 20.44
C PHE A 146 -9.56 10.10 19.07
N TYR A 147 -9.25 11.32 18.62
CA TYR A 147 -9.74 11.92 17.38
C TYR A 147 -11.27 11.94 17.28
N GLY A 148 -11.95 12.34 18.36
CA GLY A 148 -13.41 12.28 18.41
C GLY A 148 -13.96 10.85 18.64
N GLY A 149 -13.07 9.86 18.59
CA GLY A 149 -13.34 8.44 18.83
C GLY A 149 -13.03 7.56 17.62
N VAL A 150 -12.98 8.14 16.41
CA VAL A 150 -12.51 7.49 15.17
C VAL A 150 -11.55 8.44 14.46
N GLY A 151 -10.34 7.98 14.14
CA GLY A 151 -9.39 8.74 13.34
C GLY A 151 -9.03 8.05 12.03
N LEU A 152 -8.94 8.81 10.93
CA LEU A 152 -8.45 8.32 9.65
C LEU A 152 -7.07 8.90 9.30
N ASN A 153 -6.18 8.05 8.75
CA ASN A 153 -4.79 8.39 8.39
C ASN A 153 -4.02 9.12 9.51
N LYS A 154 -3.93 8.50 10.68
CA LYS A 154 -3.27 9.06 11.86
C LYS A 154 -1.96 8.35 12.15
N MET A 155 -0.89 9.11 12.40
CA MET A 155 0.34 8.54 12.93
C MET A 155 0.17 8.23 14.41
N MET A 156 0.46 7.00 14.81
CA MET A 156 0.25 6.47 16.17
C MET A 156 1.54 5.85 16.72
N HIS A 157 1.58 5.70 18.05
CA HIS A 157 2.61 4.99 18.81
C HIS A 157 4.02 5.57 18.68
N GLY A 158 5.05 4.80 19.04
CA GLY A 158 6.44 5.24 19.04
C GLY A 158 6.61 6.57 19.78
N ASN A 159 7.24 7.55 19.11
CA ASN A 159 7.49 8.88 19.65
C ASN A 159 6.40 9.92 19.38
N THR A 160 5.23 9.51 18.89
CA THR A 160 4.15 10.45 18.52
C THR A 160 3.45 11.07 19.73
N GLY A 161 3.56 10.46 20.91
CA GLY A 161 2.78 10.82 22.09
C GLY A 161 1.31 10.39 22.01
N ILE A 162 0.94 9.53 21.05
CA ILE A 162 -0.42 9.05 20.84
C ILE A 162 -0.46 7.53 20.93
N GLY A 163 -1.31 7.00 21.81
CA GLY A 163 -1.31 5.59 22.16
C GLY A 163 -0.10 5.19 23.01
N THR A 164 0.32 3.93 22.93
CA THR A 164 1.46 3.43 23.72
C THR A 164 2.81 3.60 23.02
N GLY A 165 3.85 3.91 23.81
CA GLY A 165 5.25 3.84 23.36
C GLY A 165 5.79 2.41 23.26
N LEU A 166 4.95 1.39 23.46
CA LEU A 166 5.32 -0.03 23.39
C LEU A 166 5.14 -0.65 22.00
N MET A 167 4.56 0.11 21.07
CA MET A 167 4.40 -0.27 19.67
C MET A 167 5.25 0.64 18.78
N PRO A 168 5.77 0.14 17.64
CA PRO A 168 6.51 0.97 16.69
C PRO A 168 5.62 2.06 16.12
N LYS A 169 6.22 3.18 15.71
CA LYS A 169 5.51 4.25 15.01
C LYS A 169 4.87 3.70 13.74
N MET A 170 3.58 3.99 13.52
CA MET A 170 2.84 3.49 12.37
C MET A 170 1.75 4.43 11.88
N LEU A 171 1.39 4.30 10.61
CA LEU A 171 0.23 4.97 10.03
C LEU A 171 -1.01 4.09 10.23
N ALA A 172 -1.95 4.56 11.05
CA ALA A 172 -3.28 3.99 11.17
C ALA A 172 -4.19 4.58 10.08
N TYR A 173 -4.58 3.76 9.11
CA TYR A 173 -5.59 4.10 8.11
C TYR A 173 -6.96 4.30 8.76
N ILE A 174 -7.26 3.46 9.75
CA ILE A 174 -8.41 3.57 10.64
C ILE A 174 -7.89 3.33 12.05
N THR A 175 -8.22 4.20 12.99
CA THR A 175 -8.06 3.97 14.43
C THR A 175 -9.37 4.30 15.13
N LEU A 176 -9.77 3.54 16.14
CA LEU A 176 -10.93 3.88 16.96
C LEU A 176 -10.78 3.42 18.40
N TRP A 177 -11.54 4.08 19.27
CA TRP A 177 -11.71 3.72 20.68
C TRP A 177 -13.19 3.60 20.99
N GLY A 178 -13.57 2.48 21.60
CA GLY A 178 -14.98 2.17 21.85
C GLY A 178 -15.20 1.28 23.06
N VAL A 179 -16.47 1.00 23.32
CA VAL A 179 -16.97 0.06 24.32
C VAL A 179 -17.75 -1.03 23.61
N VAL A 180 -17.49 -2.29 23.99
CA VAL A 180 -18.10 -3.48 23.39
C VAL A 180 -18.59 -4.45 24.44
N ASP A 181 -19.52 -5.31 24.04
CA ASP A 181 -19.79 -6.56 24.74
C ASP A 181 -19.08 -7.69 23.99
N LEU A 182 -18.22 -8.43 24.68
CA LEU A 182 -17.62 -9.65 24.17
C LEU A 182 -18.61 -10.79 24.35
N LYS A 183 -18.97 -11.47 23.25
CA LYS A 183 -19.95 -12.56 23.24
C LYS A 183 -19.31 -13.89 22.90
N ASP A 184 -19.92 -14.98 23.33
CA ASP A 184 -19.64 -16.30 22.81
C ASP A 184 -20.17 -16.41 21.38
N ALA A 185 -19.32 -16.77 20.41
CA ALA A 185 -19.73 -16.77 19.01
C ALA A 185 -20.76 -17.86 18.68
N ASN A 186 -20.83 -18.94 19.46
CA ASN A 186 -21.74 -20.05 19.20
C ASN A 186 -23.12 -19.81 19.81
N THR A 187 -23.20 -19.21 21.00
CA THR A 187 -24.46 -18.99 21.72
C THR A 187 -25.00 -17.56 21.59
N GLY A 188 -24.13 -16.59 21.31
CA GLY A 188 -24.46 -15.16 21.32
C GLY A 188 -24.55 -14.54 22.72
N GLU A 189 -24.29 -15.32 23.77
CA GLU A 189 -24.34 -14.84 25.16
C GLU A 189 -23.18 -13.89 25.47
N VAL A 190 -23.45 -12.83 26.23
CA VAL A 190 -22.42 -11.89 26.67
C VAL A 190 -21.53 -12.55 27.72
N VAL A 191 -20.24 -12.64 27.41
CA VAL A 191 -19.18 -13.16 28.30
C VAL A 191 -18.60 -12.04 29.16
N ALA A 192 -18.40 -10.87 28.56
CA ALA A 192 -17.85 -9.70 29.23
C ALA A 192 -18.50 -8.44 28.67
N ALA A 193 -19.22 -7.71 29.51
CA ALA A 193 -19.91 -6.49 29.10
C ALA A 193 -19.02 -5.26 29.24
N ASN A 194 -19.32 -4.21 28.48
CA ASN A 194 -18.73 -2.87 28.60
C ASN A 194 -17.19 -2.84 28.62
N ARG A 195 -16.58 -3.61 27.72
CA ARG A 195 -15.12 -3.71 27.55
C ARG A 195 -14.61 -2.60 26.65
N ILE A 196 -13.53 -1.93 27.06
CA ILE A 196 -12.84 -1.01 26.15
C ILE A 196 -12.19 -1.82 25.04
N VAL A 197 -12.45 -1.38 23.82
CA VAL A 197 -11.78 -1.86 22.62
C VAL A 197 -11.00 -0.72 21.99
N HIS A 198 -9.82 -1.05 21.51
CA HIS A 198 -9.09 -0.24 20.54
C HIS A 198 -8.90 -1.06 19.28
N ILE A 199 -9.20 -0.48 18.13
CA ILE A 199 -9.01 -1.13 16.84
C ILE A 199 -8.18 -0.23 15.96
N MET A 200 -7.15 -0.78 15.34
CA MET A 200 -6.38 -0.11 14.30
C MET A 200 -6.29 -0.96 13.06
N THR A 201 -6.54 -0.36 11.91
CA THR A 201 -6.09 -0.89 10.61
C THR A 201 -4.94 -0.02 10.15
N ALA A 202 -3.74 -0.58 10.04
CA ALA A 202 -2.50 0.17 9.93
C ALA A 202 -1.51 -0.45 8.93
N SER A 203 -0.48 0.34 8.59
CA SER A 203 0.75 -0.10 7.93
C SER A 203 1.39 -1.29 8.65
N ASN A 204 2.07 -2.19 7.92
CA ASN A 204 2.79 -3.30 8.53
C ASN A 204 4.02 -2.80 9.31
N VAL A 205 4.12 -3.18 10.59
CA VAL A 205 5.28 -2.90 11.45
C VAL A 205 6.00 -4.15 11.94
N ARG A 206 5.74 -5.29 11.29
CA ARG A 206 6.41 -6.56 11.56
C ARG A 206 7.35 -6.92 10.42
N ASN A 207 8.50 -7.51 10.77
CA ASN A 207 9.45 -8.05 9.81
C ASN A 207 8.95 -9.38 9.20
N GLU A 208 9.74 -9.96 8.30
CA GLU A 208 9.39 -11.23 7.61
C GLU A 208 9.23 -12.43 8.57
N ASN A 209 9.83 -12.36 9.76
CA ASN A 209 9.71 -13.38 10.80
C ASN A 209 8.59 -13.06 11.80
N MET A 210 7.70 -12.11 11.48
CA MET A 210 6.60 -11.64 12.33
C MET A 210 7.02 -10.93 13.62
N GLY A 211 8.29 -10.59 13.81
CA GLY A 211 8.73 -9.77 14.95
C GLY A 211 8.43 -8.29 14.73
N LEU A 212 8.01 -7.57 15.77
CA LEU A 212 7.88 -6.11 15.73
C LEU A 212 9.24 -5.47 15.47
N ILE A 213 9.22 -4.39 14.70
CA ILE A 213 10.42 -3.60 14.37
C ILE A 213 10.65 -2.58 15.51
N PRO A 214 11.66 -2.74 16.39
CA PRO A 214 11.73 -2.01 17.66
C PRO A 214 12.14 -0.53 17.54
N GLU A 215 12.53 -0.05 16.37
CA GLU A 215 13.00 1.32 16.18
C GLU A 215 11.84 2.33 16.24
N VAL A 216 11.67 2.99 17.39
CA VAL A 216 10.57 3.93 17.67
C VAL A 216 10.73 5.32 17.03
N ASP A 217 11.97 5.76 16.77
CA ASP A 217 12.27 7.12 16.30
C ASP A 217 12.35 7.24 14.77
N THR A 218 12.63 6.13 14.09
CA THR A 218 12.69 6.09 12.63
C THR A 218 11.36 5.64 12.07
N ASP A 219 10.86 6.29 11.02
CA ASP A 219 9.72 5.75 10.27
C ASP A 219 10.16 4.50 9.52
N LYS A 220 9.89 3.35 10.14
CA LYS A 220 10.09 2.00 9.58
C LYS A 220 8.76 1.33 9.26
N SER A 221 7.65 2.04 9.44
CA SER A 221 6.35 1.49 9.05
C SER A 221 6.34 1.32 7.54
N ASP A 222 6.12 0.07 7.11
CA ASP A 222 5.92 -0.20 5.70
C ASP A 222 4.52 0.35 5.37
N HIS A 223 4.48 1.57 4.82
CA HIS A 223 3.25 2.22 4.34
C HIS A 223 2.62 1.48 3.14
N ASP A 224 3.16 0.32 2.78
CA ASP A 224 2.60 -0.61 1.81
C ASP A 224 1.19 -1.05 2.22
N THR A 225 0.21 -0.42 1.58
CA THR A 225 -1.20 -0.79 1.76
C THR A 225 -1.54 -2.21 1.36
N TRP A 226 -0.72 -2.88 0.55
CA TRP A 226 -0.94 -4.29 0.22
C TRP A 226 -0.64 -5.22 1.38
N ARG A 227 0.06 -4.73 2.40
CA ARG A 227 0.43 -5.48 3.61
C ARG A 227 -0.22 -4.91 4.87
N ALA A 228 -1.29 -4.12 4.74
CA ALA A 228 -1.99 -3.57 5.90
C ALA A 228 -2.40 -4.68 6.88
N GLN A 229 -2.39 -4.34 8.18
CA GLN A 229 -2.77 -5.23 9.27
C GLN A 229 -3.87 -4.59 10.09
N THR A 230 -4.78 -5.40 10.62
CA THR A 230 -5.78 -4.94 11.60
C THR A 230 -5.53 -5.56 12.95
N HIS A 231 -5.41 -4.71 13.97
CA HIS A 231 -5.29 -5.07 15.37
C HIS A 231 -6.59 -4.75 16.10
N VAL A 232 -7.11 -5.71 16.86
CA VAL A 232 -8.25 -5.54 17.77
C VAL A 232 -7.77 -5.90 19.16
N ILE A 233 -7.70 -4.92 20.06
CA ILE A 233 -7.29 -5.13 21.44
C ILE A 233 -8.44 -4.78 22.39
N LEU A 234 -8.77 -5.71 23.27
CA LEU A 234 -9.57 -5.42 24.44
C LEU A 234 -8.62 -5.39 25.63
N ILE A 235 -8.49 -4.21 26.24
CA ILE A 235 -7.49 -3.97 27.29
C ILE A 235 -8.00 -4.52 28.65
N PRO A 236 -7.09 -4.90 29.57
CA PRO A 236 -7.44 -5.40 30.90
C PRO A 236 -7.78 -4.27 31.88
N GLN A 237 -8.41 -3.20 31.42
CA GLN A 237 -8.73 -2.00 32.19
C GLN A 237 -10.16 -1.51 31.92
N ASP A 238 -10.75 -0.84 32.91
CA ASP A 238 -11.98 -0.07 32.72
C ASP A 238 -11.68 1.36 32.24
N LYS A 239 -12.73 2.15 32.05
CA LYS A 239 -12.66 3.55 31.56
C LYS A 239 -11.97 4.52 32.52
N ASP A 240 -11.85 4.15 33.79
CA ASP A 240 -11.20 4.94 34.82
C ASP A 240 -9.75 4.47 35.03
N GLY A 241 -9.29 3.49 34.24
CA GLY A 241 -7.95 2.93 34.25
C GLY A 241 -7.73 1.81 35.28
N ASN A 242 -8.77 1.40 36.01
CA ASN A 242 -8.63 0.37 37.04
C ASN A 242 -8.44 -1.02 36.39
N PRO A 243 -7.72 -1.94 37.05
CA PRO A 243 -7.60 -3.32 36.60
C PRO A 243 -8.98 -3.96 36.42
N SER A 244 -9.23 -4.47 35.22
CA SER A 244 -10.45 -5.16 34.87
C SER A 244 -10.10 -6.25 33.87
N PRO A 245 -9.60 -7.42 34.28
CA PRO A 245 -9.28 -8.51 33.36
C PRO A 245 -10.52 -8.99 32.58
N ILE A 246 -10.32 -9.45 31.34
CA ILE A 246 -11.40 -10.00 30.50
C ILE A 246 -11.70 -11.44 30.94
N PRO A 247 -12.92 -11.71 31.43
CA PRO A 247 -13.32 -13.07 31.78
C PRO A 247 -13.28 -14.02 30.58
N GLY A 248 -12.92 -15.28 30.84
CA GLY A 248 -12.91 -16.32 29.81
C GLY A 248 -11.69 -16.28 28.87
N THR A 249 -10.70 -15.44 29.17
CA THR A 249 -9.38 -15.47 28.52
C THR A 249 -8.32 -15.91 29.53
N ASP A 250 -7.26 -16.57 29.05
CA ASP A 250 -6.24 -17.14 29.95
C ASP A 250 -5.37 -16.07 30.61
N HIS A 251 -5.34 -14.86 30.04
CA HIS A 251 -4.36 -13.84 30.38
C HIS A 251 -4.97 -12.45 30.62
N GLY A 252 -6.30 -12.35 30.67
CA GLY A 252 -7.01 -11.15 31.09
C GLY A 252 -7.12 -10.03 30.05
N PHE A 253 -6.62 -10.22 28.84
CA PHE A 253 -6.85 -9.35 27.69
C PHE A 253 -7.19 -10.18 26.44
N ILE A 254 -7.46 -9.50 25.33
CA ILE A 254 -7.53 -10.08 23.98
C ILE A 254 -6.75 -9.15 23.07
N HIS A 255 -5.87 -9.68 22.22
CA HIS A 255 -5.24 -8.91 21.15
C HIS A 255 -5.17 -9.77 19.90
N MET A 256 -6.06 -9.49 18.96
CA MET A 256 -6.13 -10.19 17.67
C MET A 256 -5.50 -9.36 16.57
N MET A 257 -4.82 -10.01 15.64
CA MET A 257 -4.18 -9.40 14.48
C MET A 257 -4.55 -10.16 13.20
N TRP A 258 -4.98 -9.43 12.16
CA TRP A 258 -5.19 -9.95 10.81
C TRP A 258 -4.16 -9.34 9.85
N GLU A 259 -3.56 -10.18 9.00
CA GLU A 259 -2.63 -9.74 7.95
C GLU A 259 -3.30 -9.47 6.62
N ASN A 260 -2.62 -8.70 5.76
CA ASN A 260 -2.96 -8.47 4.36
C ASN A 260 -4.43 -8.08 4.17
N VAL A 261 -4.92 -7.19 5.02
CA VAL A 261 -6.36 -6.87 5.07
C VAL A 261 -6.80 -6.04 3.86
N GLU A 262 -8.07 -6.14 3.51
CA GLU A 262 -8.65 -5.33 2.43
C GLU A 262 -9.12 -3.99 3.00
N LEU A 263 -8.58 -2.89 2.48
CA LEU A 263 -9.08 -1.53 2.75
C LEU A 263 -10.25 -1.21 1.80
N THR A 264 -11.37 -0.76 2.34
CA THR A 264 -12.64 -0.56 1.61
C THR A 264 -13.23 0.83 1.86
N ASN A 265 -14.33 1.14 1.16
CA ASN A 265 -15.10 2.38 1.32
C ASN A 265 -14.23 3.65 1.25
N ALA A 266 -13.37 3.69 0.25
CA ALA A 266 -12.54 4.85 -0.03
C ALA A 266 -13.42 6.08 -0.35
N ASN A 267 -13.06 7.24 0.19
CA ASN A 267 -13.73 8.53 -0.07
C ASN A 267 -13.49 9.09 -1.49
N ARG A 268 -12.80 8.34 -2.36
CA ARG A 268 -12.40 8.78 -3.69
C ARG A 268 -12.51 7.63 -4.70
N ASP A 269 -13.05 7.96 -5.87
CA ASP A 269 -13.17 7.04 -7.01
C ASP A 269 -11.78 6.55 -7.45
N TRP A 270 -11.67 5.29 -7.90
CA TRP A 270 -10.49 4.40 -8.13
C TRP A 270 -9.18 5.01 -8.68
N LYS A 271 -9.18 6.26 -9.11
CA LYS A 271 -7.99 7.04 -9.43
C LYS A 271 -7.17 7.23 -8.16
N LYS A 272 -5.95 6.70 -8.12
CA LYS A 272 -5.04 6.77 -6.97
C LYS A 272 -3.71 7.39 -7.39
N VAL A 273 -2.99 7.97 -6.43
CA VAL A 273 -1.58 8.31 -6.58
C VAL A 273 -0.81 7.40 -5.67
N PHE A 274 0.26 6.82 -6.19
CA PHE A 274 1.12 5.90 -5.47
C PHE A 274 2.55 6.42 -5.45
N GLU A 275 3.18 6.29 -4.30
CA GLU A 275 4.63 6.20 -4.19
C GLU A 275 5.04 4.75 -4.41
N ILE A 276 6.02 4.52 -5.29
CA ILE A 276 6.64 3.21 -5.44
C ILE A 276 7.71 3.07 -4.36
N LEU A 277 7.54 2.11 -3.47
CA LEU A 277 8.47 1.85 -2.39
C LEU A 277 9.62 0.94 -2.87
N PRO A 278 10.84 1.06 -2.29
CA PRO A 278 11.93 0.16 -2.63
C PRO A 278 11.58 -1.31 -2.34
N GLY A 279 11.85 -2.19 -3.30
CA GLY A 279 11.60 -3.62 -3.15
C GLY A 279 12.19 -4.46 -4.27
N PRO A 280 11.87 -5.76 -4.30
CA PRO A 280 12.22 -6.64 -5.42
C PRO A 280 11.67 -6.10 -6.73
N ALA A 281 12.48 -6.10 -7.79
CA ALA A 281 12.02 -5.68 -9.11
C ALA A 281 10.92 -6.62 -9.63
N VAL A 282 9.91 -6.06 -10.33
CA VAL A 282 8.76 -6.84 -10.85
C VAL A 282 9.20 -7.99 -11.75
N VAL A 283 10.15 -7.75 -12.65
CA VAL A 283 10.60 -8.75 -13.64
C VAL A 283 11.73 -9.63 -13.08
N ASN A 284 12.54 -9.11 -12.15
CA ASN A 284 13.66 -9.85 -11.55
C ASN A 284 13.70 -9.67 -10.02
N PRO A 285 12.97 -10.51 -9.26
CA PRO A 285 12.89 -10.38 -7.81
C PRO A 285 14.23 -10.52 -7.07
N ALA A 286 15.26 -11.10 -7.69
CA ALA A 286 16.60 -11.19 -7.09
C ALA A 286 17.30 -9.82 -6.99
N MET A 287 16.85 -8.83 -7.78
CA MET A 287 17.32 -7.46 -7.68
C MET A 287 16.45 -6.69 -6.68
N SER A 288 17.00 -6.46 -5.49
CA SER A 288 16.35 -5.77 -4.38
C SER A 288 17.41 -5.10 -3.49
N PRO A 289 17.20 -3.85 -3.01
CA PRO A 289 16.05 -2.98 -3.31
C PRO A 289 16.18 -2.27 -4.66
N THR A 290 15.07 -2.01 -5.33
CA THR A 290 14.99 -1.19 -6.56
C THR A 290 13.72 -0.32 -6.56
N PRO A 291 13.68 0.78 -7.34
CA PRO A 291 12.46 1.58 -7.53
C PRO A 291 11.47 0.93 -8.51
N PHE A 292 11.77 -0.23 -9.09
CA PHE A 292 10.93 -0.94 -10.06
C PHE A 292 10.13 -2.06 -9.39
N SER A 293 9.58 -1.78 -8.21
CA SER A 293 8.90 -2.76 -7.37
C SER A 293 7.37 -2.63 -7.49
N ASN A 294 6.65 -3.67 -7.06
CA ASN A 294 5.18 -3.61 -6.89
C ASN A 294 4.75 -3.07 -5.51
N LYS A 295 5.70 -2.75 -4.62
CA LYS A 295 5.37 -2.18 -3.33
C LYS A 295 4.94 -0.74 -3.51
N VAL A 296 3.76 -0.39 -3.00
CA VAL A 296 3.22 0.95 -3.17
C VAL A 296 2.55 1.47 -1.90
N ALA A 297 2.78 2.75 -1.63
CA ALA A 297 2.02 3.52 -0.65
C ALA A 297 1.10 4.50 -1.38
N PHE A 298 -0.12 4.71 -0.90
CA PHE A 298 -0.95 5.79 -1.47
C PHE A 298 -0.49 7.15 -0.95
N GLY A 299 -0.75 8.17 -1.73
CA GLY A 299 -0.71 9.55 -1.26
C GLY A 299 -1.71 10.40 -2.01
N THR A 300 -1.54 11.71 -1.91
CA THR A 300 -2.20 12.69 -2.76
C THR A 300 -1.19 13.32 -3.68
N GLY A 301 -1.65 13.95 -4.75
CA GLY A 301 -0.73 14.66 -5.60
C GLY A 301 -1.38 15.30 -6.80
N SER A 302 -0.58 15.98 -7.58
CA SER A 302 -0.97 16.52 -8.86
C SER A 302 0.26 16.60 -9.73
N TYR A 303 0.09 16.45 -11.03
CA TYR A 303 1.13 16.86 -11.95
C TYR A 303 0.60 17.60 -13.16
N THR A 304 1.45 18.46 -13.71
CA THR A 304 1.40 18.96 -15.08
C THR A 304 2.79 18.84 -15.67
N LEU A 305 2.87 18.32 -16.88
CA LEU A 305 4.10 18.19 -17.66
C LEU A 305 3.81 18.60 -19.10
N ASP A 306 4.50 19.65 -19.54
CA ASP A 306 4.46 20.14 -20.92
C ASP A 306 5.84 19.95 -21.53
N VAL A 307 5.90 19.17 -22.62
CA VAL A 307 7.15 18.86 -23.32
C VAL A 307 7.08 19.24 -24.79
N LEU A 308 8.25 19.52 -25.32
CA LEU A 308 8.53 19.89 -26.70
C LEU A 308 9.60 18.93 -27.21
N ASP A 309 9.27 18.19 -28.26
CA ASP A 309 10.16 17.31 -29.02
C ASP A 309 10.35 17.94 -30.40
N LYS A 310 11.54 18.48 -30.64
CA LYS A 310 11.95 19.14 -31.88
C LYS A 310 12.86 18.27 -32.73
N THR A 311 13.56 17.33 -32.11
CA THR A 311 14.57 16.50 -32.75
C THR A 311 14.34 15.03 -32.47
N ASP A 312 13.98 14.28 -33.51
CA ASP A 312 13.70 12.83 -33.40
C ASP A 312 14.93 11.97 -33.00
N LYS A 313 16.14 12.54 -33.01
CA LYS A 313 17.42 11.84 -32.85
C LYS A 313 18.24 12.43 -31.71
N ASP A 314 19.05 11.57 -31.09
CA ASP A 314 20.02 11.95 -30.08
C ASP A 314 21.07 12.91 -30.67
N SER A 315 21.17 14.10 -30.11
CA SER A 315 22.23 15.06 -30.39
C SER A 315 22.49 15.92 -29.16
N GLU A 316 23.76 16.28 -28.90
CA GLU A 316 24.11 17.29 -27.88
C GLU A 316 23.50 18.66 -28.20
N SER A 317 23.12 18.89 -29.45
CA SER A 317 22.47 20.11 -29.92
C SER A 317 20.95 19.97 -30.05
N SER A 318 20.34 18.93 -29.47
CA SER A 318 18.88 18.82 -29.43
C SER A 318 18.28 20.06 -28.78
N GLU A 319 17.13 20.48 -29.30
CA GLU A 319 16.35 21.61 -28.76
C GLU A 319 15.11 21.13 -27.98
N ASP A 320 15.07 19.85 -27.63
CA ASP A 320 13.98 19.27 -26.88
C ASP A 320 13.91 19.90 -25.49
N ALA A 321 12.69 20.14 -24.99
CA ALA A 321 12.50 20.93 -23.79
C ALA A 321 11.36 20.41 -22.92
N VAL A 322 11.54 20.48 -21.60
CA VAL A 322 10.43 20.52 -20.65
C VAL A 322 10.05 21.99 -20.50
N GLN A 323 8.91 22.37 -21.08
CA GLN A 323 8.45 23.76 -21.09
C GLN A 323 7.84 24.16 -19.74
N ASN A 324 7.13 23.22 -19.11
CA ASN A 324 6.54 23.41 -17.80
C ASN A 324 6.47 22.06 -17.08
N VAL A 325 6.81 22.07 -15.80
CA VAL A 325 6.70 20.92 -14.92
C VAL A 325 6.30 21.37 -13.54
N ASN A 326 5.28 20.72 -13.01
CA ASN A 326 4.87 20.87 -11.63
C ASN A 326 4.36 19.52 -11.16
N ILE A 327 5.15 18.80 -10.37
CA ILE A 327 4.73 17.53 -9.78
C ILE A 327 4.70 17.74 -8.27
N LYS A 328 3.58 17.43 -7.64
CA LYS A 328 3.39 17.45 -6.19
C LYS A 328 2.93 16.08 -5.74
N TYR A 329 3.53 15.58 -4.68
CA TYR A 329 3.11 14.36 -4.02
C TYR A 329 3.12 14.59 -2.51
N GLN A 330 2.06 14.18 -1.81
CA GLN A 330 1.99 14.23 -0.37
C GLN A 330 1.68 12.84 0.19
N ARG A 331 2.51 12.39 1.13
CA ARG A 331 2.27 11.15 1.87
C ARG A 331 1.11 11.31 2.85
N PRO A 332 0.48 10.22 3.31
CA PRO A 332 -0.61 10.30 4.28
C PRO A 332 -0.18 10.87 5.64
N ASN A 333 1.12 10.79 5.97
CA ASN A 333 1.71 11.39 7.17
C ASN A 333 1.87 12.93 7.07
N GLY A 334 1.60 13.53 5.91
CA GLY A 334 1.68 14.97 5.66
C GLY A 334 2.93 15.44 4.90
N ASP A 335 3.95 14.61 4.73
CA ASP A 335 5.19 14.98 4.03
C ASP A 335 4.91 15.35 2.57
N LEU A 336 5.36 16.53 2.15
CA LEU A 336 5.16 17.08 0.81
C LEU A 336 6.45 17.06 -0.01
N PHE A 337 6.35 16.53 -1.22
CA PHE A 337 7.41 16.48 -2.21
C PHE A 337 6.99 17.29 -3.43
N VAL A 338 7.92 18.10 -3.94
CA VAL A 338 7.72 18.92 -5.13
C VAL A 338 8.87 18.65 -6.08
N ILE A 339 8.54 18.35 -7.33
CA ILE A 339 9.49 18.36 -8.44
C ILE A 339 9.09 19.53 -9.32
N ASP A 340 9.94 20.54 -9.31
CA ASP A 340 9.99 21.62 -10.27
C ASP A 340 11.35 21.55 -11.00
N ASN A 341 11.42 22.17 -12.17
CA ASN A 341 12.68 22.36 -12.90
C ASN A 341 13.43 21.07 -13.34
N ILE A 342 12.79 20.27 -14.19
CA ILE A 342 13.45 19.14 -14.87
C ILE A 342 14.42 19.68 -15.93
N LYS A 343 15.69 19.28 -15.86
CA LYS A 343 16.70 19.54 -16.88
C LYS A 343 16.88 18.31 -17.75
N ILE A 344 16.72 18.48 -19.06
CA ILE A 344 16.98 17.41 -20.03
C ILE A 344 18.49 17.24 -20.18
N ILE A 345 18.91 15.98 -20.33
CA ILE A 345 20.28 15.62 -20.68
C ILE A 345 20.29 15.26 -22.16
N HIS A 346 20.96 16.08 -22.96
CA HIS A 346 21.19 15.82 -24.37
C HIS A 346 22.49 15.02 -24.53
N LYS A 347 22.45 13.97 -25.35
CA LYS A 347 23.59 13.09 -25.62
C LYS A 347 23.84 12.98 -27.12
N ALA A 348 25.09 12.80 -27.51
CA ALA A 348 25.43 12.52 -28.90
C ALA A 348 24.87 11.16 -29.34
N GLU A 349 24.52 11.04 -30.61
CA GLU A 349 24.06 9.79 -31.20
C GLU A 349 25.03 8.63 -30.93
N GLY A 350 24.51 7.48 -30.51
CA GLY A 350 25.31 6.31 -30.16
C GLY A 350 26.06 6.41 -28.83
N THR A 351 25.94 7.51 -28.08
CA THR A 351 26.55 7.64 -26.75
C THR A 351 25.55 7.27 -25.65
N GLY A 352 25.55 5.99 -25.27
CA GLY A 352 24.63 5.48 -24.27
C GLY A 352 24.47 3.97 -24.33
N ASP A 353 23.71 3.43 -23.39
CA ASP A 353 23.27 2.03 -23.38
C ASP A 353 21.96 1.81 -24.18
N HIS A 354 21.28 2.89 -24.57
CA HIS A 354 20.09 2.92 -25.43
C HIS A 354 19.89 4.31 -26.06
N SER A 355 18.88 4.46 -26.93
CA SER A 355 18.46 5.76 -27.51
C SER A 355 17.77 6.64 -26.45
N PHE A 356 18.06 7.94 -26.44
CA PHE A 356 17.49 8.94 -25.52
C PHE A 356 16.42 9.84 -26.17
N PHE A 357 16.20 9.70 -27.48
CA PHE A 357 15.27 10.51 -28.28
C PHE A 357 15.51 12.01 -28.14
N GLY A 358 16.78 12.44 -28.19
CA GLY A 358 17.16 13.85 -27.98
C GLY A 358 16.88 14.36 -26.55
N GLY A 359 16.31 13.52 -25.68
CA GLY A 359 15.93 13.81 -24.31
C GLY A 359 14.42 13.84 -24.04
N VAL A 360 13.58 13.86 -25.08
CA VAL A 360 12.12 13.80 -25.00
C VAL A 360 11.59 12.83 -26.05
N GLY A 361 10.93 11.75 -25.63
CA GLY A 361 10.24 10.84 -26.55
C GLY A 361 8.72 10.93 -26.40
N ILE A 362 8.01 11.26 -27.49
CA ILE A 362 6.55 11.19 -27.56
C ILE A 362 6.13 9.90 -28.29
N ASP A 363 5.18 9.17 -27.70
CA ASP A 363 4.62 7.92 -28.23
C ASP A 363 5.68 6.84 -28.60
N LYS A 364 6.73 6.71 -27.77
CA LYS A 364 7.80 5.71 -27.94
C LYS A 364 7.57 4.50 -27.02
N GLU A 365 7.81 3.30 -27.55
CA GLU A 365 7.84 2.08 -26.73
C GLU A 365 9.14 2.01 -25.91
N MET A 366 9.05 1.65 -24.63
CA MET A 366 10.22 1.57 -23.74
C MET A 366 10.17 0.33 -22.83
N HIS A 367 11.32 -0.01 -22.23
CA HIS A 367 11.51 -1.07 -21.24
C HIS A 367 11.24 -2.50 -21.74
N GLY A 368 11.43 -3.49 -20.88
CA GLY A 368 11.20 -4.90 -21.20
C GLY A 368 12.08 -5.39 -22.36
N ASN A 369 11.47 -6.06 -23.35
CA ASN A 369 12.17 -6.66 -24.49
C ASN A 369 12.38 -5.70 -25.66
N THR A 370 12.25 -4.38 -25.46
CA THR A 370 12.43 -3.37 -26.52
C THR A 370 13.89 -3.09 -26.85
N GLY A 371 14.83 -3.47 -25.97
CA GLY A 371 16.23 -3.07 -26.06
C GLY A 371 16.47 -1.61 -25.65
N ILE A 372 15.46 -0.92 -25.12
CA ILE A 372 15.52 0.48 -24.68
C ILE A 372 15.09 0.56 -23.20
N GLY A 373 15.87 1.27 -22.39
CA GLY A 373 15.61 1.40 -20.94
C GLY A 373 15.96 0.15 -20.14
N THR A 374 15.40 0.02 -18.92
CA THR A 374 15.69 -1.11 -18.02
C THR A 374 14.84 -2.36 -18.31
N GLY A 375 15.45 -3.55 -18.18
CA GLY A 375 14.77 -4.85 -18.20
C GLY A 375 14.06 -5.22 -16.89
N LEU A 376 14.03 -4.30 -15.91
CA LEU A 376 13.40 -4.51 -14.61
C LEU A 376 11.89 -4.20 -14.60
N MET A 377 11.39 -3.57 -15.65
CA MET A 377 9.98 -3.28 -15.86
C MET A 377 9.43 -4.03 -17.09
N PRO A 378 8.12 -4.32 -17.13
CA PRO A 378 7.45 -4.78 -18.34
C PRO A 378 7.60 -3.77 -19.49
N LYS A 379 7.36 -4.24 -20.72
CA LYS A 379 7.25 -3.37 -21.89
C LYS A 379 6.10 -2.37 -21.68
N MET A 380 6.36 -1.08 -21.90
CA MET A 380 5.39 0.02 -21.81
C MET A 380 5.25 0.74 -23.14
#